data_AF-A0AA50E444-F1
#
_entry.id   AF-A0AA50E444-F1
#
_cell.length_a   1.000
_cell.length_b   1.000
_cell.length_c   1.000
_cell.angle_alpha   90.00
_cell.angle_beta   90.00
_cell.angle_gamma   90.00
#
_symmetry.space_group_name_H-M   'P 1'
#
loop_
_entity.id
_entity.type
_entity.pdbx_description
1 polymer ?
#
loop_
_entity_poly.entity_id
_entity_poly.type
_entity_poly.pdbx_seq_one_letter_code
_entity_poly.pdbx_strand_id
1 'polypeptide(L)'
;MAQLEGKQADLVVLARSEPEAIAVIRCCVANQIPLTVRGAGTGNYGQCVPLEGGIVLDLSAMQRIISLEPGKVVVEAGVKLGKLEQQAKQMGWELRLLPSTYQTATVGVLSAVAVLAWGQ
;
A
#
# COMPACT_ATOMS: atom_id res chain seq x y z
N MET A 1 -1.82 -23.05 5.33
CA MET A 1 -2.41 -22.42 4.12
C MET A 1 -3.75 -23.02 3.70
N ALA A 2 -4.09 -24.27 4.04
CA ALA A 2 -5.40 -24.88 3.75
C ALA A 2 -6.63 -24.05 4.22
N GLN A 3 -6.49 -23.26 5.29
CA GLN A 3 -7.58 -22.41 5.82
C GLN A 3 -7.95 -21.21 4.91
N LEU A 4 -7.11 -20.87 3.93
CA LEU A 4 -7.34 -19.76 2.98
C LEU A 4 -7.73 -20.28 1.59
N GLU A 5 -7.82 -21.60 1.42
CA GLU A 5 -8.16 -22.22 0.14
C GLU A 5 -9.57 -21.82 -0.29
N GLY A 6 -9.72 -21.43 -1.57
CA GLY A 6 -10.99 -20.96 -2.13
C GLY A 6 -11.44 -19.56 -1.72
N LYS A 7 -10.65 -18.84 -0.89
CA LYS A 7 -10.95 -17.43 -0.55
C LYS A 7 -10.61 -16.51 -1.73
N GLN A 8 -11.62 -15.89 -2.31
CA GLN A 8 -11.50 -15.04 -3.49
C GLN A 8 -12.40 -13.81 -3.36
N ALA A 9 -12.04 -12.72 -4.05
CA ALA A 9 -12.89 -11.54 -4.15
C ALA A 9 -13.95 -11.75 -5.23
N ASP A 10 -15.10 -11.10 -5.07
CA ASP A 10 -16.11 -10.99 -6.12
C ASP A 10 -15.71 -9.93 -7.16
N LEU A 11 -14.99 -8.88 -6.71
CA LEU A 11 -14.49 -7.81 -7.55
C LEU A 11 -13.16 -7.25 -7.05
N VAL A 12 -12.30 -6.85 -7.97
CA VAL A 12 -11.09 -6.07 -7.67
C VAL A 12 -11.24 -4.68 -8.26
N VAL A 13 -11.03 -3.66 -7.44
CA VAL A 13 -11.07 -2.25 -7.86
C VAL A 13 -9.69 -1.64 -7.71
N LEU A 14 -9.12 -1.17 -8.82
CA LEU A 14 -7.86 -0.45 -8.85
C LEU A 14 -8.13 1.05 -8.73
N ALA A 15 -7.89 1.62 -7.55
CA ALA A 15 -8.02 3.06 -7.36
C ALA A 15 -6.76 3.78 -7.82
N ARG A 16 -6.93 4.86 -8.59
CA ARG A 16 -5.85 5.71 -9.11
C ARG A 16 -5.70 7.02 -8.36
N SER A 17 -6.66 7.34 -7.49
CA SER A 17 -6.69 8.58 -6.73
C SER A 17 -7.40 8.40 -5.40
N GLU A 18 -7.13 9.29 -4.44
CA GLU A 18 -7.83 9.31 -3.15
C GLU A 18 -9.36 9.46 -3.30
N PRO A 19 -9.90 10.35 -4.16
CA PRO A 19 -11.35 10.42 -4.37
C PRO A 19 -11.97 9.11 -4.87
N GLU A 20 -11.29 8.39 -5.78
CA GLU A 20 -11.75 7.07 -6.25
C GLU A 20 -11.77 6.05 -5.11
N ALA A 21 -10.70 5.97 -4.31
CA ALA A 21 -10.64 5.07 -3.16
C ALA A 21 -11.76 5.38 -2.16
N ILE A 22 -12.00 6.66 -1.86
CA ILE A 22 -13.09 7.11 -0.98
C ILE A 22 -14.46 6.72 -1.54
N ALA A 23 -14.68 6.88 -2.85
CA ALA A 23 -15.94 6.51 -3.49
C ALA A 23 -16.23 5.00 -3.34
N VAL A 24 -15.21 4.15 -3.55
CA VAL A 24 -15.33 2.70 -3.35
C VAL A 24 -15.62 2.36 -1.90
N ILE A 25 -14.87 2.93 -0.96
CA ILE A 25 -15.07 2.70 0.48
C ILE A 25 -16.49 3.09 0.89
N ARG A 26 -16.98 4.26 0.47
CA ARG A 26 -18.34 4.72 0.75
C ARG A 26 -19.39 3.78 0.18
N CYS A 27 -19.19 3.29 -1.04
CA CYS A 27 -20.09 2.30 -1.66
C CYS A 27 -20.13 1.00 -0.84
N CYS A 28 -18.97 0.49 -0.42
CA CYS A 28 -18.88 -0.73 0.39
C CYS A 28 -19.57 -0.56 1.74
N VAL A 29 -19.35 0.57 2.42
CA VAL A 29 -20.00 0.89 3.71
C VAL A 29 -21.51 0.98 3.56
N ALA A 30 -22.00 1.70 2.55
CA ALA A 30 -23.44 1.90 2.33
C ALA A 30 -24.19 0.59 2.02
N ASN A 31 -23.51 -0.36 1.37
CA ASN A 31 -24.09 -1.65 0.97
C ASN A 31 -23.66 -2.82 1.87
N GLN A 32 -22.91 -2.55 2.94
CA GLN A 32 -22.37 -3.57 3.85
C GLN A 32 -21.55 -4.66 3.13
N ILE A 33 -20.80 -4.27 2.09
CA ILE A 33 -19.96 -5.19 1.32
C ILE A 33 -18.59 -5.31 2.01
N PRO A 34 -18.10 -6.54 2.29
CA PRO A 34 -16.75 -6.76 2.80
C PRO A 34 -15.69 -6.13 1.89
N LEU A 35 -14.74 -5.41 2.50
CA LEU A 35 -13.68 -4.71 1.78
C LEU A 35 -12.31 -5.13 2.30
N THR A 36 -11.47 -5.65 1.42
CA THR A 36 -10.08 -6.01 1.72
C THR A 36 -9.12 -5.08 0.98
N VAL A 37 -8.21 -4.43 1.70
CA VAL A 37 -7.24 -3.51 1.08
C VAL A 37 -5.99 -4.27 0.61
N ARG A 38 -5.47 -3.91 -0.55
CA ARG A 38 -4.28 -4.52 -1.15
C ARG A 38 -3.31 -3.46 -1.68
N GLY A 39 -2.04 -3.62 -1.31
CA GLY A 39 -0.90 -2.95 -1.95
C GLY A 39 -0.21 -3.89 -2.95
N ALA A 40 1.10 -4.10 -2.82
CA ALA A 40 1.80 -5.10 -3.65
C ALA A 40 1.48 -6.57 -3.29
N GLY A 41 0.83 -6.84 -2.15
CA GLY A 41 0.46 -8.20 -1.75
C GLY A 41 1.63 -9.06 -1.26
N THR A 42 2.70 -8.44 -0.73
CA THR A 42 3.89 -9.13 -0.22
C THR A 42 3.77 -9.61 1.23
N GLY A 43 2.58 -9.52 1.84
CA GLY A 43 2.34 -9.93 3.22
C GLY A 43 2.28 -11.45 3.37
N ASN A 44 2.87 -12.00 4.44
CA ASN A 44 3.05 -13.45 4.60
C ASN A 44 1.88 -14.18 5.28
N TYR A 45 0.97 -13.44 5.93
CA TYR A 45 -0.07 -14.03 6.78
C TYR A 45 -1.47 -13.98 6.16
N GLY A 46 -1.57 -13.77 4.85
CA GLY A 46 -2.86 -13.63 4.16
C GLY A 46 -3.57 -12.30 4.46
N GLN A 47 -2.82 -11.26 4.85
CA GLN A 47 -3.36 -9.94 5.24
C GLN A 47 -4.19 -9.26 4.13
N CYS A 48 -3.95 -9.61 2.87
CA CYS A 48 -4.69 -9.12 1.72
C CYS A 48 -5.61 -10.18 1.10
N VAL A 49 -5.92 -11.27 1.82
CA VAL A 49 -6.84 -12.32 1.35
C VAL A 49 -8.27 -11.97 1.78
N PRO A 50 -9.23 -11.90 0.84
CA PRO A 50 -10.62 -11.59 1.14
C PRO A 50 -11.32 -12.78 1.80
N LEU A 51 -11.37 -12.80 3.13
CA LEU A 51 -11.91 -13.93 3.89
C LEU A 51 -13.43 -14.11 3.70
N GLU A 52 -14.14 -13.03 3.44
CA GLU A 52 -15.61 -12.98 3.30
C GLU A 52 -16.05 -12.66 1.85
N GLY A 53 -15.13 -12.75 0.88
CA GLY A 53 -15.39 -12.31 -0.49
C GLY A 53 -15.45 -10.79 -0.60
N GLY A 54 -16.40 -10.28 -1.37
CA GLY A 54 -16.63 -8.85 -1.55
C GLY A 54 -15.58 -8.21 -2.46
N ILE A 55 -15.13 -7.02 -2.06
CA ILE A 55 -14.27 -6.18 -2.89
C ILE A 55 -12.84 -6.18 -2.36
N VAL A 56 -11.88 -6.36 -3.27
CA VAL A 56 -10.47 -5.99 -3.03
C VAL A 56 -10.21 -4.60 -3.58
N LEU A 57 -9.80 -3.67 -2.73
CA LEU A 57 -9.36 -2.33 -3.12
C LEU A 57 -7.84 -2.33 -3.28
N ASP A 58 -7.39 -2.29 -4.53
CA ASP A 58 -5.98 -2.20 -4.89
C ASP A 58 -5.55 -0.73 -5.03
N LEU A 59 -4.59 -0.33 -4.20
CA LEU A 59 -4.01 1.02 -4.17
C LEU A 59 -2.68 1.12 -4.92
N SER A 60 -2.22 0.05 -5.58
CA SER A 60 -0.90 -0.02 -6.23
C SER A 60 -0.70 0.97 -7.38
N ALA A 61 -1.78 1.54 -7.93
CA ALA A 61 -1.73 2.60 -8.93
C ALA A 61 -1.53 4.00 -8.34
N MET A 62 -1.76 4.20 -7.03
CA MET A 62 -1.51 5.47 -6.35
C MET A 62 -0.02 5.61 -6.03
N GLN A 63 0.78 6.04 -7.02
CA GLN A 63 2.25 6.05 -6.96
C GLN A 63 2.87 7.46 -6.89
N ARG A 64 2.11 8.47 -6.48
CA ARG A 64 2.63 9.84 -6.37
C ARG A 64 3.42 10.06 -5.08
N ILE A 65 4.49 10.82 -5.20
CA ILE A 65 5.27 11.35 -4.09
C ILE A 65 4.83 12.80 -3.93
N ILE A 66 4.19 13.09 -2.81
CA ILE A 66 3.52 14.37 -2.55
C ILE A 66 4.55 15.40 -2.06
N SER A 67 5.42 14.99 -1.12
CA SER A 67 6.57 15.78 -0.72
C SER A 67 7.72 14.88 -0.29
N LEU A 68 8.95 15.33 -0.56
CA LEU A 68 10.18 14.68 -0.15
C LEU A 68 11.13 15.76 0.39
N GLU A 69 11.31 15.77 1.70
CA GLU A 69 12.06 16.77 2.43
C GLU A 69 13.07 16.09 3.37
N PRO A 70 14.15 16.77 3.77
CA PRO A 70 15.04 16.31 4.83
C PRO A 70 14.26 15.81 6.07
N GLY A 71 14.42 14.53 6.40
CA GLY A 71 13.80 13.89 7.56
C GLY A 71 12.32 13.49 7.43
N LYS A 72 11.63 13.84 6.32
CA LYS A 72 10.18 13.58 6.15
C LYS A 72 9.79 13.35 4.70
N VAL A 73 8.92 12.37 4.47
CA VAL A 73 8.30 12.15 3.17
C VAL A 73 6.79 11.93 3.31
N VAL A 74 6.02 12.48 2.37
CA VAL A 74 4.58 12.22 2.20
C VAL A 74 4.37 11.61 0.83
N VAL A 75 3.76 10.43 0.78
CA VAL A 75 3.54 9.67 -0.46
C VAL A 75 2.18 8.98 -0.46
N GLU A 76 1.72 8.60 -1.64
CA GLU A 76 0.58 7.71 -1.77
C GLU A 76 0.92 6.26 -1.38
N ALA A 77 -0.08 5.52 -0.91
CA ALA A 77 0.07 4.17 -0.36
C ALA A 77 0.62 3.12 -1.37
N GLY A 78 0.47 3.36 -2.68
CA GLY A 78 0.96 2.49 -3.75
C GLY A 78 2.42 2.70 -4.12
N VAL A 79 3.11 3.72 -3.58
CA VAL A 79 4.53 3.95 -3.86
C VAL A 79 5.37 2.76 -3.39
N LYS A 80 6.19 2.22 -4.29
CA LYS A 80 7.15 1.15 -3.97
C LYS A 80 8.30 1.68 -3.11
N LEU A 81 8.63 0.94 -2.05
CA LEU A 81 9.69 1.33 -1.12
C LEU A 81 11.05 1.45 -1.82
N GLY A 82 11.39 0.53 -2.74
CA GLY A 82 12.64 0.62 -3.51
C GLY A 82 12.77 1.87 -4.37
N LYS A 83 11.66 2.36 -4.96
CA LYS A 83 11.66 3.62 -5.73
C LYS A 83 11.87 4.81 -4.80
N LEU A 84 11.20 4.81 -3.65
CA LEU A 84 11.31 5.88 -2.67
C LEU A 84 12.72 5.93 -2.04
N GLU A 85 13.29 4.77 -1.70
CA GLU A 85 14.66 4.64 -1.20
C GLU A 85 15.69 5.19 -2.19
N GLN A 86 15.54 4.88 -3.49
CA GLN A 86 16.43 5.39 -4.52
C GLN A 86 16.42 6.93 -4.57
N GLN A 87 15.25 7.55 -4.44
CA GLN A 87 15.13 9.01 -4.45
C GLN A 87 15.63 9.65 -3.17
N ALA A 88 15.36 9.04 -2.01
CA ALA A 88 15.90 9.51 -0.74
C ALA A 88 17.45 9.52 -0.77
N LYS A 89 18.05 8.45 -1.32
CA LYS A 89 19.52 8.33 -1.44
C LYS A 89 20.14 9.41 -2.30
N GLN A 90 19.46 9.86 -3.36
CA GLN A 90 19.92 10.99 -4.17
C GLN A 90 20.02 12.30 -3.37
N MET A 91 19.31 12.41 -2.25
CA MET A 91 19.34 13.56 -1.35
C MET A 91 20.24 13.34 -0.11
N GLY A 92 20.94 12.20 -0.01
CA GLY A 92 21.73 11.84 1.18
C GLY A 92 20.91 11.27 2.35
N TRP A 93 19.68 10.81 2.08
CA TRP A 93 18.79 10.24 3.09
C TRP A 93 18.45 8.78 2.77
N GLU A 94 17.99 8.05 3.78
CA GLU A 94 17.52 6.67 3.63
C GLU A 94 16.22 6.44 4.40
N LEU A 95 15.43 5.46 3.96
CA LEU A 95 14.23 5.04 4.67
C LEU A 95 14.62 4.30 5.96
N ARG A 96 14.02 4.69 7.08
CA ARG A 96 14.26 4.05 8.39
C ARG A 96 13.75 2.61 8.49
N LEU A 97 12.79 2.25 7.64
CA LEU A 97 12.15 0.94 7.67
C LEU A 97 12.08 0.37 6.27
N LEU A 98 12.84 -0.71 6.06
CA LEU A 98 12.87 -1.47 4.82
C LEU A 98 12.67 -2.96 5.16
N PRO A 99 11.51 -3.56 4.83
CA PRO A 99 11.37 -5.01 4.91
C PRO A 99 12.28 -5.67 3.86
N SER A 100 12.56 -6.97 4.02
CA SER A 100 13.32 -7.74 3.02
C SER A 100 12.70 -7.69 1.62
N THR A 101 11.39 -7.43 1.53
CA THR A 101 10.62 -7.27 0.28
C THR A 101 10.57 -5.84 -0.26
N TYR A 102 11.38 -4.90 0.24
CA TYR A 102 11.27 -3.47 -0.10
C TYR A 102 11.29 -3.16 -1.62
N GLN A 103 11.91 -4.01 -2.45
CA GLN A 103 11.91 -3.84 -3.90
C GLN A 103 10.52 -3.98 -4.53
N THR A 104 9.62 -4.75 -3.90
CA THR A 104 8.27 -5.04 -4.39
C THR A 104 7.19 -4.45 -3.49
N ALA A 105 7.42 -4.38 -2.18
CA ALA A 105 6.47 -3.84 -1.20
C ALA A 105 6.17 -2.35 -1.43
N THR A 106 4.93 -1.97 -1.12
CA THR A 106 4.47 -0.58 -1.16
C THR A 106 4.43 0.02 0.24
N VAL A 107 4.52 1.36 0.34
CA VAL A 107 4.49 2.10 1.61
C VAL A 107 3.22 1.80 2.42
N GLY A 108 2.08 1.62 1.74
CA GLY A 108 0.80 1.29 2.39
C GLY A 108 0.79 0.00 3.19
N VAL A 109 1.75 -0.92 2.99
CA VAL A 109 1.87 -2.16 3.79
C VAL A 109 2.51 -1.90 5.16
N LEU A 110 3.27 -0.81 5.32
CA LEU A 110 3.97 -0.47 6.57
C LEU A 110 3.23 0.61 7.37
N SER A 111 2.82 1.69 6.71
CA SER A 111 2.01 2.83 7.20
C SER A 111 2.09 3.95 6.16
N ALA A 112 1.09 4.85 6.08
CA ALA A 112 1.07 5.94 5.10
C ALA A 112 2.16 7.02 5.29
N VAL A 113 2.88 7.01 6.43
CA VAL A 113 3.92 7.98 6.78
C VAL A 113 5.26 7.27 6.96
N ALA A 114 6.25 7.64 6.15
CA ALA A 114 7.62 7.16 6.30
C ALA A 114 8.53 8.28 6.85
N VAL A 115 9.41 7.90 7.77
CA VAL A 115 10.40 8.81 8.36
C VAL A 115 11.76 8.49 7.74
N LEU A 116 12.49 9.53 7.36
CA LEU A 116 13.84 9.40 6.79
C LEU A 116 14.91 9.52 7.90
N ALA A 117 16.02 8.82 7.73
CA ALA A 117 17.23 8.96 8.54
C ALA A 117 18.39 9.43 7.66
N TRP A 118 19.37 10.07 8.30
CA TRP A 118 20.60 10.51 7.65
C TRP A 118 21.51 9.31 7.46
N GLY A 119 21.97 9.06 6.22
CA GLY A 119 22.94 8.01 5.90
C GLY A 119 24.38 8.53 6.05
N GLN A 120 25.29 7.71 6.59
CA GLN A 120 26.73 8.00 6.62
C GLN A 120 27.38 7.93 5.25
#